data_AF-A0A1Q3CQ94-F1
#
_entry.id   AF-A0A1Q3CQ94-F1
#
_cell.length_a   1.000
_cell.length_b   1.000
_cell.length_c   1.000
_cell.angle_alpha   90.00
_cell.angle_beta   90.00
_cell.angle_gamma   90.00
#
_symmetry.space_group_name_H-M   'P 1'
#
loop_
_entity.id
_entity.type
_entity.pdbx_description
1 polymer ?
#
loop_
_entity_poly.entity_id
_entity_poly.type
_entity_poly.pdbx_seq_one_letter_code
_entity_poly.pdbx_strand_id
1 'polypeptide(L)'
;RKWGQVGTFTFHTVSNGVFLIKFDNGHARDWVLDNGPWDIWGYHIALRKWTKGMSLRLEECNSIPIWVKLSNIPVHLWSKLGLSYIASVLGRPLYMDAPTTKRQSLSSARVCVDMVASSSFPNSITLELDDG
;
A
#
# COMPACT_ATOMS: atom_id res chain seq x y z
N ARG A 1 17.06 12.77 0.18
CA ARG A 1 16.61 11.63 1.03
C ARG A 1 15.18 11.91 1.49
N LYS A 2 14.14 11.33 0.86
CA LYS A 2 12.73 11.66 1.15
C LYS A 2 12.34 11.40 2.61
N TRP A 3 12.71 10.26 3.18
CA TRP A 3 12.34 9.92 4.57
C TRP A 3 13.03 10.81 5.61
N GLY A 4 14.28 11.21 5.35
CA GLY A 4 15.05 12.08 6.25
C GLY A 4 14.51 13.51 6.36
N GLN A 5 13.57 13.91 5.48
CA GLN A 5 12.87 15.19 5.60
C GLN A 5 11.75 15.14 6.65
N VAL A 6 11.28 13.95 7.02
CA VAL A 6 10.11 13.75 7.90
C VAL A 6 10.52 13.28 9.29
N GLY A 7 11.73 12.73 9.43
CA GLY A 7 12.32 12.43 10.73
C GLY A 7 13.61 11.65 10.65
N THR A 8 14.21 11.45 11.82
CA THR A 8 15.35 10.57 12.02
C THR A 8 14.91 9.12 12.15
N PHE A 9 15.73 8.23 11.63
CA PHE A 9 15.52 6.79 11.69
C PHE A 9 16.85 6.05 11.65
N THR A 10 16.84 4.83 12.17
CA THR A 10 17.94 3.88 12.07
C THR A 10 17.52 2.65 11.28
N PHE A 11 18.46 2.07 10.56
CA PHE A 11 18.25 0.95 9.67
C PHE A 11 19.07 -0.24 10.16
N HIS A 12 18.42 -1.38 10.39
CA HIS A 12 19.04 -2.57 10.95
C HIS A 12 18.80 -3.75 10.01
N THR A 13 19.87 -4.37 9.52
CA THR A 13 19.77 -5.59 8.72
C THR A 13 19.47 -6.77 9.63
N VAL A 14 18.42 -7.52 9.33
CA VAL A 14 18.08 -8.75 10.06
C VAL A 14 18.61 -9.98 9.34
N SER A 15 18.37 -10.04 8.03
CA SER A 15 18.82 -11.11 7.15
C SER A 15 18.81 -10.60 5.70
N ASN A 16 19.19 -11.46 4.75
CA ASN A 16 19.22 -11.07 3.34
C ASN A 16 17.84 -10.60 2.87
N GLY A 17 17.74 -9.34 2.43
CA GLY A 17 16.49 -8.73 1.97
C GLY A 17 15.48 -8.36 3.07
N VAL A 18 15.80 -8.53 4.37
CA VAL A 18 14.92 -8.15 5.48
C VAL A 18 15.57 -7.12 6.38
N PHE A 19 14.85 -6.03 6.61
CA PHE A 19 15.34 -4.87 7.35
C PHE A 19 14.34 -4.42 8.41
N LEU A 20 14.83 -3.97 9.55
CA LEU A 20 14.07 -3.26 10.56
C LEU A 20 14.42 -1.77 10.54
N ILE A 21 13.39 -0.94 10.40
CA ILE A 21 13.53 0.51 10.41
C ILE A 21 12.92 1.02 11.70
N LYS A 22 13.77 1.58 12.57
CA LYS A 22 13.32 2.21 13.81
C LYS A 22 13.27 3.71 13.59
N PHE A 23 12.07 4.27 13.65
CA PHE A 23 11.83 5.71 13.64
C PHE A 23 11.82 6.24 15.07
N ASP A 24 12.38 7.43 15.28
CA ASP A 24 12.34 8.10 16.60
C ASP A 24 10.94 8.69 16.88
N ASN A 25 10.13 8.81 15.83
CA ASN A 25 8.82 9.45 15.84
C ASN A 25 7.78 8.57 15.14
N GLY A 26 6.65 8.32 15.80
CA GLY A 26 5.52 7.60 15.23
C GLY A 26 4.91 8.27 13.99
N HIS A 27 4.86 9.60 13.96
CA HIS A 27 4.37 10.35 12.80
C HIS A 27 5.28 10.18 11.57
N ALA A 28 6.60 10.13 11.75
CA ALA A 28 7.53 9.86 10.65
C ALA A 28 7.34 8.45 10.08
N ARG A 29 7.16 7.45 10.95
CA ARG A 29 6.82 6.08 10.54
C ARG A 29 5.53 6.06 9.73
N ASP A 30 4.45 6.66 10.26
CA ASP A 30 3.13 6.62 9.64
C ASP A 30 3.12 7.37 8.31
N TRP A 31 3.78 8.53 8.25
CA TRP A 31 3.95 9.25 6.99
C TRP A 31 4.69 8.42 5.94
N VAL A 32 5.77 7.71 6.33
CA VAL A 32 6.49 6.83 5.40
C VAL A 32 5.61 5.67 4.94
N LEU A 33 4.81 5.06 5.83
CA LEU A 33 3.87 4.00 5.46
C LEU A 33 2.76 4.49 4.50
N ASP A 34 2.26 5.71 4.69
CA ASP A 34 1.14 6.27 3.93
C ASP A 34 1.56 6.89 2.58
N ASN A 35 2.83 7.26 2.43
CA ASN A 35 3.34 7.96 1.23
C ASN A 35 4.20 7.08 0.32
N GLY A 36 4.13 5.75 0.47
CA GLY A 36 4.69 4.80 -0.50
C GLY A 36 3.95 4.79 -1.85
N PRO A 37 4.37 3.96 -2.82
CA PRO A 37 5.43 2.97 -2.75
C PRO A 37 6.84 3.59 -2.69
N TRP A 38 7.84 2.81 -2.28
CA TRP A 38 9.21 3.28 -2.13
C TRP A 38 10.19 2.45 -2.96
N ASP A 39 11.03 3.16 -3.71
CA ASP A 39 12.10 2.57 -4.51
C ASP A 39 13.45 2.95 -3.95
N ILE A 40 14.31 1.96 -3.77
CA ILE A 40 15.72 2.18 -3.43
C ILE A 40 16.56 1.45 -4.48
N TRP A 41 17.33 2.22 -5.24
CA TRP A 41 18.23 1.71 -6.28
C TRP A 41 17.57 0.76 -7.29
N GLY A 42 16.32 1.05 -7.68
CA GLY A 42 15.56 0.23 -8.63
C GLY A 42 14.84 -0.96 -8.02
N TYR A 43 14.94 -1.17 -6.70
CA TYR A 43 14.18 -2.20 -5.99
C TYR A 43 12.99 -1.59 -5.25
N HIS A 44 11.80 -2.16 -5.49
CA HIS A 44 10.60 -1.84 -4.72
C HIS A 44 10.73 -2.38 -3.29
N ILE A 45 10.45 -1.54 -2.31
CA ILE A 45 10.44 -1.92 -0.90
C ILE A 45 9.01 -2.06 -0.43
N ALA A 46 8.67 -3.28 0.01
CA ALA A 46 7.47 -3.53 0.79
C ALA A 46 7.69 -3.09 2.24
N LEU A 47 6.86 -2.17 2.73
CA LEU A 47 6.89 -1.73 4.12
C LEU A 47 5.69 -2.26 4.87
N ARG A 48 5.94 -2.76 6.08
CA ARG A 48 4.91 -3.22 7.00
C ARG A 48 5.24 -2.78 8.42
N LYS A 49 4.22 -2.39 9.17
CA LYS A 49 4.38 -2.05 10.58
C LYS A 49 4.71 -3.31 11.37
N TRP A 50 5.85 -3.31 12.06
CA TRP A 50 6.25 -4.44 12.89
C TRP A 50 5.31 -4.63 14.08
N THR A 51 4.99 -5.89 14.38
CA THR A 51 4.20 -6.31 15.53
C THR A 51 4.89 -7.47 16.24
N LYS A 52 4.65 -7.62 17.55
CA LYS A 52 5.18 -8.74 18.33
C LYS A 52 4.67 -10.05 17.74
N GLY A 53 5.59 -10.99 17.45
CA GLY A 53 5.27 -12.29 16.84
C GLY A 53 5.28 -12.29 15.31
N MET A 54 5.51 -11.15 14.66
CA MET A 54 5.72 -11.11 13.21
C MET A 54 7.01 -11.83 12.83
N SER A 55 6.93 -12.78 11.89
CA SER A 55 8.12 -13.42 11.34
C SER A 55 9.00 -12.42 10.60
N LEU A 56 10.31 -12.44 10.85
CA LEU A 56 11.29 -11.63 10.13
C LEU A 56 11.98 -12.42 9.01
N ARG A 57 11.34 -13.48 8.52
CA ARG A 57 11.81 -14.28 7.39
C ARG A 57 11.08 -13.87 6.14
N LEU A 58 11.84 -13.62 5.07
CA LEU A 58 11.26 -13.20 3.79
C LEU A 58 10.36 -14.29 3.20
N GLU A 59 10.76 -15.55 3.35
CA GLU A 59 10.03 -16.75 2.89
C GLU A 59 8.64 -16.90 3.55
N GLU A 60 8.45 -16.34 4.74
CA GLU A 60 7.18 -16.38 5.47
C GLU A 60 6.32 -15.13 5.17
N CYS A 61 6.80 -14.23 4.30
CA CYS A 61 6.09 -13.02 3.88
C CYS A 61 5.20 -13.31 2.66
N ASN A 62 4.06 -13.94 2.89
CA ASN A 62 3.14 -14.36 1.82
C ASN A 62 2.32 -13.21 1.21
N SER A 63 2.17 -12.09 1.92
CA SER A 63 1.44 -10.92 1.44
C SER A 63 2.10 -9.61 1.85
N ILE A 64 1.83 -8.55 1.10
CA ILE A 64 2.38 -7.21 1.28
C ILE A 64 1.30 -6.14 1.07
N PRO A 65 1.23 -5.11 1.94
CA PRO A 65 0.34 -3.98 1.74
C PRO A 65 0.90 -3.04 0.66
N ILE A 66 0.12 -2.79 -0.39
CA ILE A 66 0.50 -1.94 -1.53
C ILE A 66 -0.55 -0.87 -1.74
N TRP A 67 -0.08 0.39 -1.85
CA TRP A 67 -0.92 1.50 -2.26
C TRP A 67 -1.11 1.49 -3.78
N VAL A 68 -2.29 1.11 -4.24
CA VAL A 68 -2.69 1.13 -5.64
C VAL A 68 -3.41 2.44 -5.97
N LYS A 69 -3.09 3.01 -7.13
CA LYS A 69 -3.80 4.18 -7.67
C LYS A 69 -4.74 3.71 -8.77
N LEU A 70 -6.03 3.84 -8.53
CA LEU A 70 -7.09 3.52 -9.47
C LEU A 70 -7.50 4.80 -10.21
N SER A 71 -7.59 4.73 -11.53
CA SER A 71 -8.01 5.83 -12.41
C SER A 71 -9.15 5.38 -13.30
N ASN A 72 -9.87 6.33 -13.92
CA ASN A 72 -11.02 6.06 -14.80
C ASN A 72 -12.14 5.26 -14.11
N ILE A 73 -12.41 5.58 -12.86
CA ILE A 73 -13.41 4.89 -12.03
C ILE A 73 -14.81 5.42 -12.37
N PRO A 74 -15.79 4.56 -12.69
CA PRO A 74 -17.17 4.98 -12.86
C PRO A 74 -17.70 5.74 -11.64
N VAL A 75 -18.39 6.86 -11.85
CA VAL A 75 -18.82 7.76 -10.76
C VAL A 75 -19.72 7.06 -9.72
N HIS A 76 -20.50 6.06 -10.13
CA HIS A 76 -21.36 5.30 -9.21
C HIS A 76 -20.57 4.35 -8.28
N LEU A 77 -19.34 3.96 -8.65
CA LEU A 77 -18.43 3.15 -7.83
C LEU A 77 -17.55 3.98 -6.89
N TRP A 78 -17.69 5.31 -6.90
CA TRP A 78 -16.94 6.22 -6.02
C TRP A 78 -17.43 6.22 -4.57
N SER A 79 -17.71 5.04 -4.02
CA SER A 79 -18.03 4.80 -2.61
C SER A 79 -16.98 3.91 -1.97
N LYS A 80 -16.93 3.88 -0.63
CA LYS A 80 -16.03 2.94 0.08
C LYS A 80 -16.27 1.50 -0.37
N LEU A 81 -17.52 1.12 -0.60
CA LEU A 81 -17.88 -0.21 -1.08
C LEU A 81 -17.42 -0.45 -2.52
N GLY A 82 -17.73 0.48 -3.44
CA GLY A 82 -17.37 0.34 -4.86
C GLY A 82 -15.86 0.33 -5.09
N LEU A 83 -15.11 1.21 -4.43
CA LEU A 83 -13.65 1.21 -4.51
C LEU A 83 -13.03 -0.06 -3.90
N SER A 84 -13.61 -0.57 -2.80
CA SER A 84 -13.16 -1.85 -2.22
C SER A 84 -13.47 -3.02 -3.15
N TYR A 85 -14.61 -3.00 -3.85
CA TYR A 85 -14.98 -4.01 -4.84
C TYR A 85 -14.00 -4.03 -6.02
N ILE A 86 -13.62 -2.86 -6.56
CA ILE A 86 -12.60 -2.79 -7.63
C ILE A 86 -11.26 -3.31 -7.12
N ALA A 87 -10.83 -2.83 -5.95
CA ALA A 87 -9.54 -3.20 -5.37
C ALA A 87 -9.48 -4.67 -4.94
N SER A 88 -10.61 -5.35 -4.71
CA SER A 88 -10.61 -6.74 -4.28
C SER A 88 -10.15 -7.72 -5.36
N VAL A 89 -10.13 -7.28 -6.63
CA VAL A 89 -9.51 -8.04 -7.73
C VAL A 89 -8.01 -8.25 -7.50
N LEU A 90 -7.34 -7.31 -6.83
CA LEU A 90 -5.90 -7.34 -6.59
C LEU A 90 -5.52 -8.09 -5.31
N GLY A 91 -6.42 -8.15 -4.33
CA GLY A 91 -6.15 -8.69 -3.01
C GLY A 91 -7.20 -8.23 -1.98
N ARG A 92 -6.82 -8.11 -0.71
CA ARG A 92 -7.75 -7.65 0.34
C ARG A 92 -7.60 -6.13 0.54
N PRO A 93 -8.63 -5.30 0.26
CA PRO A 93 -8.58 -3.87 0.56
C PRO A 93 -8.43 -3.62 2.07
N LEU A 94 -7.52 -2.74 2.45
CA LEU A 94 -7.21 -2.38 3.83
C LEU A 94 -7.67 -0.96 4.17
N TYR A 95 -7.18 0.02 3.41
CA TYR A 95 -7.32 1.45 3.72
C TYR A 95 -7.54 2.29 2.47
N MET A 96 -8.08 3.50 2.64
CA MET A 96 -8.13 4.54 1.62
C MET A 96 -7.46 5.78 2.17
N ASP A 97 -6.78 6.55 1.32
CA ASP A 97 -6.20 7.81 1.77
C ASP A 97 -7.29 8.86 2.06
N ALA A 98 -6.90 9.93 2.75
CA ALA A 98 -7.84 10.97 3.14
C ALA A 98 -8.48 11.69 1.92
N PRO A 99 -7.74 12.06 0.86
CA PRO A 99 -8.33 12.63 -0.36
C PRO A 99 -9.39 11.74 -1.02
N THR A 100 -9.13 10.43 -1.13
CA THR A 100 -10.07 9.44 -1.68
C THR A 100 -11.31 9.35 -0.81
N THR A 101 -11.15 9.23 0.50
CA THR A 101 -12.26 9.10 1.44
C THR A 101 -13.16 10.35 1.46
N LYS A 102 -12.54 11.54 1.33
CA LYS A 102 -13.25 12.83 1.28
C LYS A 102 -13.78 13.18 -0.11
N ARG A 103 -13.54 12.34 -1.12
CA ARG A 103 -13.91 12.59 -2.53
C ARG A 103 -13.45 13.97 -3.03
N GLN A 104 -12.26 14.40 -2.62
CA GLN A 104 -11.74 15.73 -2.99
C GLN A 104 -11.46 15.85 -4.50
N SER A 105 -11.13 14.73 -5.15
CA SER A 105 -11.02 14.62 -6.60
C SER A 105 -11.52 13.25 -7.02
N LEU A 106 -12.31 13.20 -8.09
CA LEU A 106 -12.81 11.94 -8.68
C LEU A 106 -11.90 11.43 -9.82
N SER A 107 -10.74 12.06 -10.03
CA SER A 107 -9.78 11.68 -11.08
C SER A 107 -9.03 10.38 -10.76
N SER A 108 -8.77 10.11 -9.49
CA SER A 108 -8.14 8.86 -9.04
C SER A 108 -8.43 8.57 -7.57
N ALA A 109 -8.55 7.30 -7.24
CA ALA A 109 -8.59 6.79 -5.87
C ALA A 109 -7.26 6.14 -5.50
N ARG A 110 -6.85 6.25 -4.24
CA ARG A 110 -5.78 5.44 -3.67
C ARG A 110 -6.33 4.49 -2.62
N VAL A 111 -6.07 3.21 -2.82
CA VAL A 111 -6.49 2.13 -1.92
C VAL A 111 -5.23 1.34 -1.52
N CYS A 112 -5.06 1.06 -0.23
CA CYS A 112 -4.05 0.14 0.25
C CYS A 112 -4.65 -1.26 0.21
N VAL A 113 -3.97 -2.20 -0.46
CA VAL A 113 -4.44 -3.57 -0.67
C VAL A 113 -3.37 -4.53 -0.16
N ASP A 114 -3.77 -5.47 0.68
CA ASP A 114 -2.93 -6.62 1.05
C ASP A 114 -2.95 -7.61 -0.12
N MET A 115 -1.85 -7.66 -0.87
CA MET A 115 -1.70 -8.47 -2.07
C MET A 115 -0.76 -9.64 -1.79
N VAL A 116 -0.99 -10.79 -2.42
CA VAL A 116 -0.04 -11.91 -2.36
C VAL A 116 1.31 -11.43 -2.92
N ALA A 117 2.41 -11.72 -2.23
CA ALA A 117 3.73 -11.19 -2.59
C ALA A 117 4.21 -11.66 -3.98
N SER A 118 3.70 -12.79 -4.46
CA SER A 118 3.96 -13.33 -5.80
C SER A 118 2.94 -12.91 -6.86
N SER A 119 1.96 -12.06 -6.53
CA SER A 119 0.96 -11.59 -7.49
C SER A 119 1.59 -10.77 -8.61
N SER A 120 1.04 -10.91 -9.82
CA SER A 120 1.28 -9.96 -10.89
C SER A 120 0.62 -8.61 -10.59
N PHE A 121 1.20 -7.53 -11.10
CA PHE A 121 0.61 -6.20 -11.06
C PHE A 121 -0.06 -5.89 -12.40
N PRO A 122 -1.38 -6.16 -12.55
CA PRO A 122 -2.07 -5.87 -13.80
C PRO A 122 -2.15 -4.36 -14.02
N ASN A 123 -2.01 -3.94 -15.27
CA ASN A 123 -2.14 -2.53 -15.65
C ASN A 123 -3.61 -2.08 -15.79
N SER A 124 -4.56 -3.02 -15.82
CA SER A 124 -5.99 -2.77 -15.99
C SER A 124 -6.82 -3.80 -15.25
N ILE A 125 -8.00 -3.39 -14.78
CA ILE A 125 -9.02 -4.25 -14.17
C ILE A 125 -10.28 -4.11 -15.01
N THR A 126 -10.83 -5.23 -15.49
CA THR A 126 -12.12 -5.27 -16.17
C THR A 126 -13.21 -5.47 -15.14
N LEU A 127 -14.25 -4.63 -15.19
CA LEU A 127 -15.41 -4.73 -14.32
C LEU A 127 -16.61 -5.15 -15.17
N GLU A 128 -17.26 -6.24 -14.79
CA GLU A 128 -18.58 -6.56 -15.30
C GLU A 128 -19.58 -5.79 -14.45
N LEU A 129 -20.23 -4.81 -15.07
CA LEU A 129 -21.34 -4.09 -14.45
C LEU A 129 -22.60 -4.83 -14.85
N ASP A 130 -23.43 -5.17 -13.87
CA ASP A 130 -24.74 -5.74 -14.13
C ASP A 130 -25.62 -4.58 -14.63
N ASP A 131 -25.72 -4.47 -15.95
CA ASP A 131 -26.63 -3.56 -16.63
C ASP A 131 -28.04 -4.13 -16.42
N GLY A 132 -28.65 -3.82 -15.28
CA GLY A 132 -29.98 -4.32 -14.91
C GLY A 132 -31.04 -4.18 -16.01
#